data_AF-A0A423CYY6-F1
#
_entry.id   AF-A0A423CYY6-F1
#
_cell.length_a   1.000
_cell.length_b   1.000
_cell.length_c   1.000
_cell.angle_alpha   90.00
_cell.angle_beta   90.00
_cell.angle_gamma   90.00
#
_symmetry.space_group_name_H-M   'P 1'
#
loop_
_entity.id
_entity.type
_entity.pdbx_description
1 polymer ?
#
loop_
_entity_poly.entity_id
_entity_poly.type
_entity_poly.pdbx_seq_one_letter_code
_entity_poly.pdbx_strand_id
1 'polypeptide(L)'
;MEQQAAKIMAGEKVKQLSQLFDAPQFAEQFVALTRKHCKCRDLRIRAKCVLTDAEGNPIINEKTKAPKVGWVDYLPEMTKQVA
;
A
#
# COMPACT_ATOMS: atom_id res chain seq x y z
N MET A 1 -15.57 20.36 -14.25
CA MET A 1 -15.01 19.36 -13.30
C MET A 1 -15.73 18.01 -13.37
N GLU A 2 -17.06 17.97 -13.47
CA GLU A 2 -17.85 16.71 -13.42
C GLU A 2 -17.56 15.72 -14.56
N GLN A 3 -17.39 16.22 -15.79
CA GLN A 3 -17.09 15.38 -16.96
C GLN A 3 -15.73 14.68 -16.86
N GLN A 4 -14.78 15.28 -16.14
CA GLN A 4 -13.45 14.73 -15.93
C GLN A 4 -13.47 13.62 -14.88
N ALA A 5 -14.29 13.78 -13.83
CA ALA A 5 -14.54 12.75 -12.83
C ALA A 5 -15.23 11.51 -13.44
N ALA A 6 -16.26 11.70 -14.26
CA ALA A 6 -16.96 10.60 -14.95
C ALA A 6 -16.01 9.79 -15.86
N LYS A 7 -15.10 10.47 -16.57
CA LYS A 7 -14.10 9.83 -17.44
C LYS A 7 -13.01 9.07 -16.68
N ILE A 8 -12.73 9.46 -15.43
CA ILE A 8 -11.81 8.75 -14.54
C ILE A 8 -12.49 7.49 -13.97
N MET A 9 -13.77 7.58 -13.59
CA MET A 9 -14.54 6.44 -13.07
C MET A 9 -14.87 5.39 -14.14
N ALA A 10 -14.97 5.78 -15.40
CA ALA A 10 -15.25 4.87 -16.54
C ALA A 10 -14.00 4.16 -17.10
N GLY A 11 -12.80 4.51 -16.64
CA GLY A 11 -11.55 3.93 -17.15
C GLY A 11 -11.07 2.75 -16.29
N GLU A 12 -10.87 1.59 -16.90
CA GLU A 12 -10.27 0.39 -16.29
C GLU A 12 -8.85 0.62 -15.75
N LYS A 13 -8.19 1.72 -16.13
CA LYS A 13 -6.90 2.14 -15.58
C LYS A 13 -7.07 2.89 -14.26
N VAL A 14 -6.66 2.25 -13.17
CA VAL A 14 -6.47 2.86 -11.85
C VAL A 14 -5.65 4.14 -11.99
N LYS A 15 -6.30 5.29 -11.85
CA LYS A 15 -5.64 6.60 -11.74
C LYS A 15 -5.52 6.96 -10.28
N GLN A 16 -4.30 7.19 -9.82
CA GLN A 16 -4.04 7.64 -8.46
C GLN A 16 -4.58 9.08 -8.29
N LEU A 17 -5.51 9.26 -7.35
CA LEU A 17 -6.28 10.50 -7.16
C LEU A 17 -5.63 11.51 -6.20
N SER A 18 -4.60 11.10 -5.46
CA SER A 18 -3.88 11.94 -4.50
C SER A 18 -2.36 11.77 -4.67
N GLN A 19 -1.57 12.70 -4.12
CA GLN A 19 -0.15 12.43 -3.90
C GLN A 19 0.01 11.10 -3.16
N LEU A 20 1.11 10.39 -3.44
CA LEU A 20 1.48 9.14 -2.76
C LEU A 20 1.85 9.52 -1.33
N PHE A 21 0.82 9.73 -0.50
CA PHE A 21 0.94 9.75 0.94
C PHE A 21 1.20 8.31 1.37
N ASP A 22 2.41 7.83 1.04
CA ASP A 22 2.90 6.47 1.33
C ASP A 22 3.29 6.31 2.80
N ALA A 23 3.13 7.38 3.58
CA ALA A 23 3.40 7.33 5.00
C ALA A 23 2.23 6.64 5.71
N PRO A 24 2.51 5.70 6.62
CA PRO A 24 1.50 4.87 7.25
C PRO A 24 0.43 5.67 8.00
N GLN A 25 0.79 6.82 8.58
CA GLN A 25 -0.16 7.70 9.27
C GLN A 25 -1.32 8.16 8.37
N PHE A 26 -1.08 8.37 7.07
CA PHE A 26 -2.13 8.79 6.15
C PHE A 26 -3.05 7.62 5.76
N ALA A 27 -2.49 6.42 5.62
CA ALA A 27 -3.27 5.21 5.38
C ALA A 27 -4.18 4.90 6.57
N GLU A 28 -3.70 5.08 7.81
CA GLU A 28 -4.49 4.95 9.03
C GLU A 28 -5.64 5.95 9.09
N GLN A 29 -5.36 7.23 8.80
CA GLN A 29 -6.38 8.29 8.76
C GLN A 29 -7.45 7.99 7.72
N PHE A 30 -7.07 7.50 6.53
CA PHE A 30 -8.00 7.09 5.49
C PHE A 30 -8.90 5.95 5.97
N VAL A 31 -8.32 4.89 6.54
CA VAL A 31 -9.09 3.76 7.09
C VAL A 31 -10.07 4.22 8.16
N ALA A 32 -9.65 5.12 9.06
CA ALA A 32 -10.52 5.68 10.09
C ALA A 32 -11.70 6.47 9.51
N LEU A 33 -11.47 7.28 8.47
CA LEU A 33 -12.53 8.00 7.75
C LEU A 33 -13.47 7.04 7.04
N THR A 34 -12.93 6.06 6.30
CA THR A 34 -13.74 5.10 5.54
C THR A 34 -14.64 4.28 6.47
N ARG A 35 -14.15 3.85 7.64
CA ARG A 35 -14.98 3.14 8.64
C ARG A 35 -16.14 3.98 9.17
N LYS A 36 -15.99 5.31 9.26
CA LYS A 36 -17.06 6.21 9.69
C LYS A 36 -18.13 6.41 8.63
N HIS A 37 -17.74 6.41 7.35
CA HIS A 37 -18.63 6.76 6.24
C HIS A 37 -19.19 5.55 5.46
N CYS A 38 -18.58 4.37 5.58
CA CYS A 38 -18.93 3.18 4.79
C CYS A 38 -18.91 1.89 5.62
N LYS A 39 -19.74 0.93 5.26
CA LYS A 39 -19.70 -0.44 5.80
C LYS A 39 -18.58 -1.24 5.13
N CYS A 40 -17.35 -1.08 5.59
CA CYS A 40 -16.22 -1.90 5.17
C CYS A 40 -15.94 -3.00 6.20
N ARG A 41 -15.88 -4.26 5.76
CA ARG A 41 -15.64 -5.42 6.64
C ARG A 41 -14.17 -5.51 7.06
N ASP A 42 -13.25 -5.48 6.09
CA ASP A 42 -11.83 -5.77 6.34
C ASP A 42 -10.91 -4.78 5.61
N LEU A 43 -10.68 -3.61 6.21
CA LEU A 43 -9.65 -2.67 5.73
C LEU A 43 -8.30 -3.02 6.36
N ARG A 44 -7.29 -3.30 5.52
CA ARG A 44 -5.93 -3.66 5.93
C ARG A 44 -4.92 -2.73 5.26
N ILE A 45 -3.92 -2.29 6.03
CA ILE A 45 -2.79 -1.51 5.52
C ILE A 45 -1.69 -2.51 5.13
N ARG A 46 -1.11 -2.33 3.94
CA ARG A 46 -0.03 -3.18 3.43
C ARG A 46 1.14 -2.32 2.98
N ALA A 47 2.36 -2.79 3.22
CA ALA A 47 3.59 -2.15 2.80
C ALA A 47 4.27 -2.96 1.69
N LYS A 48 4.91 -2.27 0.75
CA LYS A 48 5.73 -2.90 -0.30
C LYS A 48 7.16 -3.02 0.19
N CYS A 49 7.62 -4.23 0.50
CA CYS A 49 8.97 -4.46 1.02
C CYS A 49 9.63 -5.67 0.34
N VAL A 50 10.92 -5.85 0.63
CA VAL A 50 11.63 -7.07 0.28
C VAL A 50 11.00 -8.23 1.05
N LEU A 51 10.62 -9.28 0.35
CA LEU A 51 10.11 -10.50 0.96
C LEU A 51 11.29 -11.25 1.58
N THR A 52 11.16 -11.56 2.86
CA THR A 52 12.08 -12.40 3.60
C THR A 52 11.51 -13.81 3.75
N ASP A 53 12.38 -14.81 3.82
CA ASP A 53 12.00 -16.16 4.24
C ASP A 53 11.69 -16.21 5.75
N ALA A 54 11.37 -17.40 6.26
CA ALA A 54 11.09 -17.64 7.68
C ALA A 54 12.31 -17.42 8.59
N GLU A 55 13.51 -17.39 8.02
CA GLU A 55 14.79 -17.21 8.71
C GLU A 55 15.27 -15.74 8.63
N GLY A 56 14.51 -14.86 7.97
CA GLY A 56 14.80 -13.44 7.83
C GLY A 56 15.71 -13.08 6.64
N ASN A 57 16.08 -14.04 5.80
CA ASN A 57 16.91 -13.78 4.62
C ASN A 57 16.07 -13.27 3.45
N PRO A 58 16.55 -12.30 2.65
CA PRO A 58 15.82 -11.80 1.50
C PRO A 58 15.67 -12.91 0.44
N ILE A 59 14.46 -13.12 -0.04
CA ILE A 59 14.18 -14.06 -1.12
C ILE A 59 14.75 -13.48 -2.41
N ILE A 60 15.85 -14.05 -2.91
CA ILE A 60 16.50 -13.60 -4.14
C ILE A 60 15.86 -14.29 -5.35
N ASN A 61 15.58 -13.54 -6.41
CA ASN A 61 15.15 -14.13 -7.68
C ASN A 61 16.38 -14.67 -8.44
N GLU A 62 16.41 -15.96 -8.73
CA GLU A 62 17.53 -16.63 -9.39
C GLU A 62 17.89 -16.02 -10.76
N LYS A 63 16.89 -15.51 -11.49
CA LYS A 63 17.09 -14.94 -12.83
C LYS A 63 17.65 -13.52 -12.81
N THR A 64 17.18 -12.68 -11.87
CA THR A 64 17.53 -11.26 -11.82
C THR A 64 18.58 -10.93 -10.76
N LYS A 65 18.88 -11.88 -9.87
CA LYS A 65 19.72 -11.72 -8.67
C LYS A 65 19.29 -10.58 -7.74
N ALA A 66 18.09 -10.04 -7.95
CA ALA A 66 17.54 -8.97 -7.14
C ALA A 66 16.66 -9.54 -6.01
N PRO A 67 16.59 -8.87 -4.85
CA PRO A 67 15.63 -9.20 -3.81
C PRO A 67 14.20 -9.10 -4.34
N LYS A 68 13.39 -10.12 -4.05
CA LYS A 68 12.00 -10.16 -4.46
C LYS A 68 11.20 -9.16 -3.63
N VAL A 69 10.59 -8.20 -4.30
CA VAL A 69 9.73 -7.20 -3.65
C VAL A 69 8.28 -7.66 -3.72
N GLY A 70 7.55 -7.60 -2.61
CA GLY A 70 6.15 -7.98 -2.51
C GLY A 70 5.38 -7.13 -1.52
N TRP A 71 4.10 -7.45 -1.34
CA TRP A 71 3.22 -6.78 -0.38
C TRP A 71 3.11 -7.62 0.89
N VAL A 72 3.34 -7.00 2.03
CA VAL A 72 3.14 -7.60 3.35
C VAL A 72 2.18 -6.73 4.16
N ASP A 73 1.55 -7.31 5.17
CA ASP A 73 0.73 -6.54 6.10
C ASP A 73 1.61 -5.56 6.88
N TYR A 74 1.17 -4.31 6.99
CA TYR A 74 1.94 -3.26 7.66
C TYR A 74 1.90 -3.49 9.18
N LEU A 75 3.08 -3.53 9.79
CA LEU A 75 3.27 -3.54 11.24
C LEU A 75 3.92 -2.21 11.66
N PRO A 76 3.51 -1.56 12.76
CA PRO A 76 4.06 -0.28 13.21
C PRO A 76 5.59 -0.28 13.38
N GLU A 77 6.17 -1.44 13.71
CA GLU A 77 7.60 -1.64 13.91
C GLU A 77 8.40 -1.60 12.59
N MET A 78 7.73 -1.70 11.44
CA MET A 78 8.36 -1.61 10.11
C MET A 78 8.73 -0.19 9.69
N THR A 79 8.31 0.81 10.47
CA THR A 79 8.65 2.21 10.22
C THR A 79 10.16 2.38 10.39
N LYS A 80 10.89 2.71 9.31
CA LYS A 80 12.32 2.98 9.39
C LYS A 80 12.55 4.05 10.45
N GLN A 81 13.29 3.71 11.51
CA GLN A 81 13.88 4.72 12.38
C GLN A 81 14.74 5.61 11.47
N VAL A 82 14.30 6.86 11.32
CA VAL A 82 15.09 7.88 10.63
C VAL A 82 16.25 8.17 11.57
N ALA A 83 17.45 7.74 11.19
CA ALA A 83 18.68 8.12 11.87
C ALA A 83 18.97 9.61 11.64
#